data_AF-C9MPT9-F1
#
_entry.id   AF-C9MPT9-F1
#
_cell.length_a   1.000
_cell.length_b   1.000
_cell.length_c   1.000
_cell.angle_alpha   90.00
_cell.angle_beta   90.00
_cell.angle_gamma   90.00
#
_symmetry.space_group_name_H-M   'P 1'
#
loop_
_entity.id
_entity.type
_entity.pdbx_description
1 polymer ?
#
loop_
_entity_poly.entity_id
_entity_poly.type
_entity_poly.pdbx_seq_one_letter_code
_entity_poly.pdbx_strand_id
1 'polypeptide(L)'
;MKMNRLIIMLLACVIYTGCQKITPADDNESLPRLEENDDSSDEGQKVFTVEEFRNADLGDRYVWVKGIIVGACSKSIKNAEWMDPFTFDNAILLSDELGDNTEKKVIAIQLRTKAMKNEFGLATNPNNYGRTVAFYGTKQRYLGVPGMKKNVVGGRWLDE
;
A
#
# COMPACT_ATOMS: atom_id res chain seq x y z
N MET A 1 -17.14 38.79 13.06
CA MET A 1 -17.72 39.76 12.10
C MET A 1 -16.70 40.03 11.01
N LYS A 2 -17.10 39.80 9.76
CA LYS A 2 -16.60 40.31 8.47
C LYS A 2 -15.09 40.48 8.30
N MET A 3 -14.51 39.67 7.40
CA MET A 3 -13.77 40.25 6.28
C MET A 3 -13.82 39.29 5.08
N ASN A 4 -14.50 39.74 4.04
CA ASN A 4 -14.53 39.13 2.71
C ASN A 4 -14.04 40.23 1.77
N ARG A 5 -12.95 40.01 1.02
CA ARG A 5 -12.56 40.86 -0.13
C ARG A 5 -11.90 40.04 -1.23
N LEU A 6 -12.62 39.96 -2.35
CA LEU A 6 -12.20 39.58 -3.70
C LEU A 6 -10.99 40.40 -4.18
N ILE A 7 -10.04 39.77 -4.88
CA ILE A 7 -9.11 40.38 -5.87
C ILE A 7 -8.85 39.31 -6.96
N ILE A 8 -9.56 39.36 -8.11
CA ILE A 8 -9.16 39.82 -9.46
C ILE A 8 -8.25 38.86 -10.25
N MET A 9 -8.83 38.33 -11.34
CA MET A 9 -8.24 37.59 -12.47
C MET A 9 -7.09 38.34 -13.16
N LEU A 10 -6.08 37.63 -13.65
CA LEU A 10 -5.36 38.04 -14.87
C LEU A 10 -4.80 36.83 -15.65
N LEU A 11 -5.21 36.84 -16.91
CA LEU A 11 -4.94 35.93 -18.02
C LEU A 11 -3.50 36.12 -18.54
N ALA A 12 -2.78 35.04 -18.83
CA ALA A 12 -1.65 35.07 -19.76
C ALA A 12 -1.44 33.69 -20.39
N CYS A 13 -2.00 33.50 -21.58
CA CYS A 13 -1.58 32.47 -22.53
C CYS A 13 -0.16 32.79 -23.00
N VAL A 14 0.79 31.87 -22.80
CA VAL A 14 2.06 31.87 -23.55
C VAL A 14 2.17 30.52 -24.27
N ILE A 15 1.70 30.55 -25.50
CA ILE A 15 2.02 29.65 -26.60
C ILE A 15 3.47 29.88 -26.98
N TYR A 16 4.28 28.81 -27.14
CA TYR A 16 5.20 28.66 -28.27
C TYR A 16 5.53 27.18 -28.48
N THR A 17 5.09 26.69 -29.63
CA THR A 17 5.51 25.46 -30.29
C THR A 17 6.95 25.56 -30.77
N GLY A 18 7.69 24.45 -30.76
CA GLY A 18 8.97 24.35 -31.43
C GLY A 18 9.43 22.90 -31.64
N CYS A 19 8.87 22.22 -32.64
CA CYS A 19 9.50 21.04 -33.24
C CYS A 19 10.60 21.49 -34.22
N GLN A 20 11.80 20.89 -34.15
CA GLN A 20 12.66 20.73 -35.31
C GLN A 20 13.21 19.31 -35.37
N LYS A 21 12.91 18.63 -36.48
CA LYS A 21 13.59 17.44 -37.00
C LYS A 21 14.72 17.90 -37.92
N ILE A 22 15.92 17.31 -37.82
CA ILE A 22 16.95 17.27 -38.88
C ILE A 22 17.61 15.88 -38.86
N THR A 23 17.95 15.38 -40.05
CA THR A 23 18.23 13.99 -40.49
C THR A 23 19.75 13.67 -40.59
N PRO A 24 20.27 12.68 -41.39
CA PRO A 24 21.04 11.51 -40.93
C PRO A 24 22.48 11.33 -41.55
N ALA A 25 23.13 10.18 -41.26
CA ALA A 25 24.45 9.64 -41.73
C ALA A 25 25.69 10.25 -41.00
N ASP A 26 26.77 9.56 -40.64
CA ASP A 26 27.47 8.37 -41.18
C ASP A 26 28.45 7.79 -40.10
N ASP A 27 29.03 6.60 -40.38
CA ASP A 27 30.32 6.00 -39.97
C ASP A 27 30.93 5.93 -38.53
N ASN A 28 30.93 4.71 -37.98
CA ASN A 28 32.00 3.93 -37.30
C ASN A 28 33.21 4.63 -36.60
N GLU A 29 33.25 4.61 -35.25
CA GLU A 29 34.42 4.13 -34.48
C GLU A 29 34.06 3.77 -33.03
N SER A 30 34.62 2.67 -32.54
CA SER A 30 34.41 2.02 -31.24
C SER A 30 34.98 2.77 -30.02
N LEU A 31 34.25 2.79 -28.88
CA LEU A 31 34.71 2.64 -27.47
C LEU A 31 33.53 2.84 -26.45
N PRO A 32 33.69 2.53 -25.14
CA PRO A 32 32.82 1.63 -24.37
C PRO A 32 31.70 2.32 -23.57
N ARG A 33 30.87 1.49 -22.90
CA ARG A 33 29.88 1.86 -21.86
C ARG A 33 28.55 2.35 -22.48
N LEU A 34 27.40 1.87 -22.03
CA LEU A 34 26.69 2.39 -20.87
C LEU A 34 25.76 1.32 -20.29
N GLU A 35 25.71 1.30 -18.95
CA GLU A 35 24.68 0.64 -18.15
C GLU A 35 23.30 1.05 -18.66
N GLU A 36 22.48 0.09 -19.09
CA GLU A 36 21.06 0.34 -19.26
C GLU A 36 20.42 0.35 -17.87
N ASN A 37 20.62 1.46 -17.16
CA ASN A 37 19.65 1.95 -16.21
C ASN A 37 18.45 2.42 -17.04
N ASP A 38 17.46 1.54 -17.17
CA ASP A 38 16.14 1.90 -17.67
C ASP A 38 15.43 2.74 -16.60
N ASP A 39 15.73 4.03 -16.60
CA ASP A 39 14.90 5.06 -15.97
C ASP A 39 13.85 5.51 -17.00
N SER A 40 12.66 4.95 -16.86
CA SER A 40 11.43 5.52 -17.40
C SER A 40 10.40 5.67 -16.28
N SER A 41 10.59 6.72 -15.49
CA SER A 41 9.57 7.53 -14.79
C SER A 41 8.07 7.27 -15.11
N ASP A 42 7.52 6.27 -14.43
CA ASP A 42 6.27 6.34 -13.67
C ASP A 42 6.53 5.53 -12.40
N GLU A 43 7.22 6.12 -11.41
CA GLU A 43 7.54 5.42 -10.16
C GLU A 43 6.27 5.28 -9.30
N GLY A 44 5.36 4.43 -9.75
CA GLY A 44 4.29 3.89 -8.94
C GLY A 44 4.91 3.33 -7.66
N GLN A 45 4.43 3.83 -6.52
CA GLN A 45 4.95 3.43 -5.22
C GLN A 45 4.93 1.89 -5.09
N LYS A 46 6.08 1.27 -4.83
CA LYS A 46 6.21 -0.19 -4.67
C LYS A 46 5.15 -0.72 -3.69
N VAL A 47 4.42 -1.74 -4.12
CA VAL A 47 3.47 -2.50 -3.29
C VAL A 47 4.14 -3.81 -2.89
N PHE A 48 4.43 -3.97 -1.61
CA PHE A 48 5.08 -5.15 -1.05
C PHE A 48 4.08 -6.31 -0.89
N THR A 49 4.53 -7.54 -1.11
CA THR A 49 3.82 -8.73 -0.61
C THR A 49 3.92 -8.83 0.91
N VAL A 50 3.14 -9.73 1.53
CA VAL A 50 3.22 -9.98 2.97
C VAL A 50 4.61 -10.50 3.34
N GLU A 51 5.14 -11.46 2.59
CA GLU A 51 6.47 -12.01 2.82
C GLU A 51 7.57 -10.95 2.68
N GLU A 52 7.56 -10.19 1.58
CA GLU A 52 8.54 -9.11 1.36
C GLU A 52 8.48 -8.10 2.51
N PHE A 53 7.29 -7.65 2.90
CA PHE A 53 7.13 -6.70 3.99
C PHE A 53 7.64 -7.25 5.32
N ARG A 54 7.43 -8.55 5.60
CA ARG A 54 7.92 -9.19 6.84
C ARG A 54 9.44 -9.23 6.89
N ASN A 55 10.10 -9.48 5.76
CA ASN A 55 11.54 -9.70 5.70
C ASN A 55 12.35 -8.41 5.43
N ALA A 56 11.75 -7.38 4.82
CA ALA A 56 12.45 -6.14 4.48
C ALA A 56 12.72 -5.24 5.69
N ASP A 57 13.88 -4.56 5.69
CA ASP A 57 14.11 -3.40 6.55
C ASP A 57 13.53 -2.14 5.88
N LEU A 58 12.47 -1.61 6.48
CA LEU A 58 11.71 -0.49 5.94
C LEU A 58 11.95 0.82 6.71
N GLY A 59 12.61 0.76 7.88
CA GLY A 59 12.71 1.89 8.80
C GLY A 59 11.34 2.52 9.06
N ASP A 60 11.30 3.86 9.04
CA ASP A 60 10.08 4.66 9.23
C ASP A 60 9.37 5.03 7.92
N ARG A 61 9.74 4.39 6.80
CA ARG A 61 9.11 4.67 5.51
C ARG A 61 7.66 4.19 5.50
N TYR A 62 6.81 4.99 4.86
CA TYR A 62 5.46 4.57 4.55
C TYR A 62 5.47 3.75 3.25
N VAL A 63 4.84 2.58 3.29
CA VAL A 63 4.80 1.64 2.17
C VAL A 63 3.40 1.06 2.01
N TRP A 64 3.10 0.57 0.80
CA TRP A 64 1.93 -0.27 0.55
C TRP A 64 2.28 -1.74 0.78
N VAL A 65 1.37 -2.47 1.42
CA VAL A 65 1.44 -3.92 1.51
C VAL A 65 0.13 -4.50 1.02
N LYS A 66 0.21 -5.43 0.06
CA LYS A 66 -0.93 -6.21 -0.41
C LYS A 66 -0.94 -7.58 0.27
N GLY A 67 -2.13 -8.11 0.51
CA GLY A 67 -2.34 -9.47 0.97
C GLY A 67 -3.82 -9.85 0.99
N ILE A 68 -4.07 -11.13 1.20
CA ILE A 68 -5.39 -11.70 1.36
C ILE A 68 -5.79 -11.62 2.84
N ILE A 69 -7.03 -11.20 3.12
CA ILE A 69 -7.56 -11.20 4.49
C ILE A 69 -7.81 -12.65 4.92
N VAL A 70 -7.09 -13.12 5.93
CA VAL A 70 -7.10 -14.53 6.37
C VAL A 70 -7.52 -14.73 7.83
N GLY A 71 -7.89 -13.67 8.53
CA GLY A 71 -8.36 -13.80 9.89
C GLY A 71 -8.53 -12.47 10.61
N ALA A 72 -9.16 -12.54 11.78
CA ALA A 72 -9.35 -11.45 12.70
C ALA A 72 -8.52 -11.69 13.96
N CYS A 73 -8.12 -10.63 14.66
CA CYS A 73 -7.35 -10.81 15.89
C CYS A 73 -7.54 -9.67 16.88
N SER A 74 -7.38 -9.97 18.17
CA SER A 74 -7.39 -8.99 19.23
C SER A 74 -6.42 -9.37 20.37
N LYS A 75 -5.82 -8.35 21.00
CA LYS A 75 -4.86 -8.44 22.13
C LYS A 75 -3.52 -9.13 21.82
N SER A 76 -3.52 -10.31 21.20
CA SER A 76 -2.33 -11.13 20.89
C SER A 76 -2.63 -12.09 19.73
N ILE A 77 -1.64 -12.43 18.91
CA ILE A 77 -1.75 -13.39 17.80
C ILE A 77 -2.23 -14.78 18.23
N LYS A 78 -2.01 -15.13 19.51
CA LYS A 78 -2.54 -16.36 20.10
C LYS A 78 -4.08 -16.42 20.15
N ASN A 79 -4.74 -15.28 20.00
CA ASN A 79 -6.20 -15.16 19.94
C ASN A 79 -6.69 -14.94 18.50
N ALA A 80 -5.90 -15.29 17.49
CA ALA A 80 -6.31 -15.17 16.10
C ALA A 80 -7.51 -16.09 15.82
N GLU A 81 -8.51 -15.53 15.14
CA GLU A 81 -9.64 -16.24 14.56
C GLU A 81 -9.33 -16.41 13.07
N TRP A 82 -9.11 -17.65 12.65
CA TRP A 82 -8.66 -17.99 11.28
C TRP A 82 -9.82 -18.37 10.35
N MET A 83 -11.01 -18.55 10.91
CA MET A 83 -12.23 -18.92 10.22
C MET A 83 -13.44 -18.37 10.97
N ASP A 84 -14.58 -18.32 10.29
CA ASP A 84 -15.87 -17.91 10.85
C ASP A 84 -16.28 -18.82 12.04
N PRO A 85 -16.95 -18.30 13.08
CA PRO A 85 -17.40 -16.90 13.26
C PRO A 85 -16.31 -15.96 13.79
N PHE A 86 -16.19 -14.78 13.17
CA PHE A 86 -15.29 -13.73 13.63
C PHE A 86 -15.97 -12.82 14.65
N THR A 87 -15.25 -12.47 15.73
CA THR A 87 -15.73 -11.61 16.81
C THR A 87 -14.94 -10.32 16.95
N PHE A 88 -13.86 -10.15 16.18
CA PHE A 88 -12.99 -8.97 16.24
C PHE A 88 -13.01 -8.10 14.97
N ASP A 89 -13.11 -6.78 15.18
CA ASP A 89 -12.83 -5.76 14.17
C ASP A 89 -11.61 -4.89 14.50
N ASN A 90 -10.80 -5.28 15.49
CA ASN A 90 -9.65 -4.45 15.91
C ASN A 90 -8.44 -4.61 14.99
N ALA A 91 -8.27 -5.81 14.42
CA ALA A 91 -7.21 -6.12 13.51
C ALA A 91 -7.64 -7.21 12.53
N ILE A 92 -7.13 -7.09 11.31
CA ILE A 92 -7.15 -8.15 10.31
C ILE A 92 -5.75 -8.71 10.13
N LEU A 93 -5.68 -9.97 9.73
CA LEU A 93 -4.46 -10.68 9.39
C LEU A 93 -4.36 -10.79 7.88
N LEU A 94 -3.23 -10.42 7.31
CA LEU A 94 -2.95 -10.55 5.88
C LEU A 94 -1.91 -11.65 5.65
N SER A 95 -2.13 -12.46 4.62
CA SER A 95 -1.21 -13.48 4.10
C SER A 95 -1.06 -13.33 2.58
N ASP A 96 -0.01 -13.91 2.01
CA ASP A 96 0.11 -14.01 0.54
C ASP A 96 -0.78 -15.13 -0.04
N GLU A 97 -1.15 -16.11 0.78
CA GLU A 97 -1.94 -17.29 0.38
C GLU A 97 -3.08 -17.58 1.37
N LEU A 98 -4.16 -18.17 0.87
CA LEU A 98 -5.28 -18.66 1.69
C LEU A 98 -4.99 -20.09 2.22
N GLY A 99 -5.54 -20.44 3.38
CA GLY A 99 -5.62 -21.84 3.85
C GLY A 99 -4.45 -22.35 4.71
N ASP A 100 -3.21 -21.89 4.54
CA ASP A 100 -2.08 -22.28 5.39
C ASP A 100 -1.57 -21.09 6.24
N ASN A 101 -2.43 -20.64 7.15
CA ASN A 101 -2.17 -19.47 7.95
C ASN A 101 -1.60 -19.84 9.32
N THR A 102 -0.39 -19.35 9.57
CA THR A 102 0.25 -19.41 10.89
C THR A 102 0.76 -18.02 11.25
N GLU A 103 1.05 -17.80 12.54
CA GLU A 103 1.69 -16.56 13.01
C GLU A 103 3.00 -16.19 12.28
N LYS A 104 3.65 -17.18 11.64
CA LYS A 104 4.88 -17.00 10.85
C LYS A 104 4.64 -16.67 9.38
N LYS A 105 3.40 -16.64 8.91
CA LYS A 105 3.06 -16.36 7.50
C LYS A 105 2.23 -15.08 7.34
N VAL A 106 1.79 -14.48 8.43
CA VAL A 106 0.90 -13.32 8.40
C VAL A 106 1.55 -12.04 8.89
N ILE A 107 0.90 -10.93 8.56
CA ILE A 107 1.05 -9.64 9.23
C ILE A 107 -0.27 -9.19 9.84
N ALA A 108 -0.19 -8.35 10.88
CA ALA A 108 -1.36 -7.77 11.52
C ALA A 108 -1.54 -6.30 11.14
N ILE A 109 -2.73 -5.92 10.66
CA ILE A 109 -3.09 -4.53 10.35
C ILE A 109 -4.08 -4.03 11.41
N GLN A 110 -3.75 -2.95 12.10
CA GLN A 110 -4.66 -2.31 13.04
C GLN A 110 -5.75 -1.51 12.32
N LEU A 111 -7.02 -1.86 12.53
CA LEU A 111 -8.17 -1.09 12.07
C LEU A 111 -8.49 0.02 13.08
N ARG A 112 -7.85 1.18 12.90
CA ARG A 112 -7.82 2.26 13.91
C ARG A 112 -9.13 3.01 14.07
N THR A 113 -9.80 3.28 12.97
CA THR A 113 -10.98 4.15 12.94
C THR A 113 -12.24 3.32 12.81
N LYS A 114 -13.37 3.86 13.26
CA LYS A 114 -14.68 3.22 13.06
C LYS A 114 -14.95 2.93 11.58
N ALA A 115 -14.55 3.82 10.68
CA ALA A 115 -14.67 3.61 9.24
C ALA A 115 -13.88 2.39 8.77
N MET A 116 -12.61 2.26 9.15
CA MET A 116 -11.81 1.07 8.81
C MET A 116 -12.39 -0.22 9.37
N LYS A 117 -12.92 -0.20 10.60
CA LYS A 117 -13.59 -1.36 11.20
C LYS A 117 -14.83 -1.76 10.41
N ASN A 118 -15.65 -0.76 10.07
CA ASN A 118 -16.87 -0.97 9.30
C ASN A 118 -16.62 -1.39 7.85
N GLU A 119 -15.45 -1.08 7.28
CA GLU A 119 -15.13 -1.42 5.89
C GLU A 119 -14.39 -2.75 5.78
N PHE A 120 -13.36 -2.97 6.61
CA PHE A 120 -12.44 -4.10 6.49
C PHE A 120 -12.60 -5.16 7.59
N GLY A 121 -13.27 -4.83 8.70
CA GLY A 121 -13.41 -5.73 9.86
C GLY A 121 -14.24 -6.96 9.53
N LEU A 122 -13.85 -8.11 10.08
CA LEU A 122 -14.47 -9.41 9.80
C LEU A 122 -15.63 -9.74 10.73
N ALA A 123 -15.71 -9.16 11.92
CA ALA A 123 -16.92 -9.32 12.75
C ALA A 123 -18.08 -8.50 12.18
N THR A 124 -17.78 -7.31 11.64
CA THR A 124 -18.79 -6.49 10.95
C THR A 124 -19.08 -7.02 9.54
N ASN A 125 -18.07 -7.46 8.77
CA ASN A 125 -18.24 -7.97 7.41
C ASN A 125 -17.49 -9.30 7.21
N PRO A 126 -18.08 -10.45 7.61
CA PRO A 126 -17.43 -11.75 7.47
C PRO A 126 -17.04 -12.10 6.03
N ASN A 127 -17.79 -11.60 5.04
CA ASN A 127 -17.54 -11.79 3.60
C ASN A 127 -16.23 -11.16 3.10
N ASN A 128 -15.55 -10.36 3.93
CA ASN A 128 -14.22 -9.85 3.59
C ASN A 128 -13.12 -10.91 3.70
N TYR A 129 -13.39 -12.04 4.35
CA TYR A 129 -12.44 -13.16 4.39
C TYR A 129 -12.14 -13.66 2.98
N GLY A 130 -10.85 -13.84 2.68
CA GLY A 130 -10.37 -14.28 1.38
C GLY A 130 -10.29 -13.21 0.31
N ARG A 131 -10.70 -11.97 0.60
CA ARG A 131 -10.56 -10.84 -0.33
C ARG A 131 -9.15 -10.26 -0.30
N THR A 132 -8.71 -9.72 -1.42
CA THR A 132 -7.38 -9.10 -1.57
C THR A 132 -7.46 -7.60 -1.32
N VAL A 133 -6.60 -7.10 -0.44
CA VAL A 133 -6.56 -5.70 -0.02
C VAL A 133 -5.12 -5.20 0.05
N ALA A 134 -4.90 -3.91 -0.14
CA ALA A 134 -3.64 -3.26 0.17
C ALA A 134 -3.81 -2.19 1.26
N PHE A 135 -2.85 -2.10 2.18
CA PHE A 135 -2.81 -1.08 3.23
C PHE A 135 -1.54 -0.22 3.14
N TYR A 136 -1.72 1.06 3.47
CA TYR A 136 -0.64 2.04 3.50
C TYR A 136 -0.28 2.43 4.94
N GLY A 137 1.00 2.35 5.28
CA GLY A 137 1.48 2.69 6.61
C GLY A 137 2.94 2.35 6.84
N THR A 138 3.39 2.43 8.10
CA THR A 138 4.77 2.10 8.50
C THR A 138 4.84 0.72 9.15
N LYS A 139 5.95 0.00 8.91
CA LYS A 139 6.20 -1.31 9.54
C LYS A 139 6.45 -1.18 11.04
N GLN A 140 5.73 -1.96 11.83
CA GLN A 140 5.86 -2.04 13.29
C GLN A 140 5.52 -3.46 13.79
N ARG A 141 5.79 -3.75 15.07
CA ARG A 141 5.23 -4.95 15.73
C ARG A 141 3.81 -4.69 16.21
N TYR A 142 2.90 -5.60 15.88
CA TYR A 142 1.52 -5.58 16.35
C TYR A 142 1.03 -6.98 16.68
N LEU A 143 0.35 -7.13 17.83
CA LEU A 143 -0.17 -8.42 18.33
C LEU A 143 0.88 -9.55 18.49
N GLY A 144 2.17 -9.23 18.41
CA GLY A 144 3.26 -10.21 18.49
C GLY A 144 3.93 -10.53 17.15
N VAL A 145 3.34 -10.12 16.03
CA VAL A 145 3.84 -10.35 14.66
C VAL A 145 4.26 -9.03 13.99
N PRO A 146 4.99 -9.07 12.85
CA PRO A 146 5.16 -7.88 12.01
C PRO A 146 3.81 -7.37 11.50
N GLY A 147 3.71 -6.08 11.21
CA GLY A 147 2.47 -5.49 10.73
C GLY A 147 2.48 -3.97 10.75
N MET A 148 1.30 -3.38 10.87
CA MET A 148 1.13 -1.93 10.98
C MET A 148 0.26 -1.59 12.20
N LYS A 149 0.81 -0.72 13.06
CA LYS A 149 0.18 -0.24 14.28
C LYS A 149 0.30 1.28 14.33
N LYS A 150 -0.70 1.98 14.84
CA LYS A 150 -0.76 3.46 14.96
C LYS A 150 -0.63 4.23 13.63
N ASN A 151 0.34 3.99 12.77
CA ASN A 151 0.57 4.75 11.53
C ASN A 151 -0.03 4.03 10.31
N VAL A 152 -1.27 3.53 10.45
CA VAL A 152 -2.06 3.04 9.32
C VAL A 152 -2.84 4.21 8.74
N VAL A 153 -2.60 4.53 7.48
CA VAL A 153 -3.22 5.66 6.78
C VAL A 153 -4.57 5.25 6.19
N GLY A 154 -4.62 4.10 5.52
CA GLY A 154 -5.83 3.60 4.87
C GLY A 154 -5.58 2.29 4.13
N GLY A 155 -6.63 1.73 3.55
CA GLY A 155 -6.58 0.55 2.70
C GLY A 155 -7.44 0.70 1.45
N ARG A 156 -7.20 -0.13 0.46
CA ARG A 156 -8.00 -0.23 -0.78
C ARG A 156 -8.14 -1.69 -1.20
N TRP A 157 -9.30 -2.05 -1.72
CA TRP A 157 -9.53 -3.35 -2.34
C TRP A 157 -8.72 -3.48 -3.63
N LEU A 158 -8.28 -4.70 -3.94
CA LEU A 158 -7.53 -5.02 -5.16
C LEU A 158 -8.23 -6.09 -6.02
N ASP A 159 -9.43 -6.50 -5.63
CA ASP A 159 -10.25 -7.52 -6.28
C ASP A 159 -11.35 -6.94 -7.19
N GLU A 160 -11.20 -5.67 -7.58
CA GLU A 160 -12.05 -4.98 -8.57
C GLU A 160 -11.53 -5.13 -10.00
#